data_AF-M2PSV5-F1
#
_entry.id   AF-M2PSV5-F1
#
_cell.length_a   1.000
_cell.length_b   1.000
_cell.length_c   1.000
_cell.angle_alpha   90.00
_cell.angle_beta   90.00
_cell.angle_gamma   90.00
#
_symmetry.space_group_name_H-M   'P 1'
#
loop_
_entity.id
_entity.type
_entity.pdbx_description
1 polymer ?
#
loop_
_entity_poly.entity_id
_entity_poly.type
_entity_poly.pdbx_seq_one_letter_code
_entity_poly.pdbx_strand_id
1 'polypeptide(L)'
;MATLQQTVFESSTPTAASPLPISTSTTAFQRLALAVQHRSTSKPEDEPVILAITFGLPLRTILDASDHDARLGALLVLLRDVPADVVFAGAWPGERCARAGFRWAPRSLLGFPRIEPRATAFGPGAVCDELGLHACYQGLLLDTSAGGGGRVLTGERWYAVDEMSGMKYEFRPHGEGGAVVPERCALLFRAYGIGGDTAVASIVREGQEVGQDEVEVIVVGHCVMVASGGLECADGVPILQGRLTTGDQRWHVT
;
A
#
# COMPACT_ATOMS: atom_id res chain seq x y z
N MET A 1 -24.57 7.80 24.38
CA MET A 1 -24.22 7.66 22.95
C MET A 1 -22.78 8.08 22.80
N ALA A 2 -21.86 7.14 22.56
CA ALA A 2 -20.50 7.49 22.15
C ALA A 2 -20.57 8.18 20.77
N THR A 3 -19.79 9.24 20.57
CA THR A 3 -19.75 9.95 19.29
C THR A 3 -18.94 9.13 18.28
N LEU A 4 -19.28 9.18 16.98
CA LEU A 4 -18.54 8.48 15.91
C LEU A 4 -17.02 8.75 15.98
N GLN A 5 -16.65 9.95 16.40
CA GLN A 5 -15.27 10.35 16.65
C GLN A 5 -14.59 9.46 17.70
N GLN A 6 -15.25 9.16 18.83
CA GLN A 6 -14.69 8.25 19.85
C GLN A 6 -14.44 6.86 19.26
N THR A 7 -15.40 6.32 18.52
CA THR A 7 -15.27 4.99 17.92
C THR A 7 -14.18 4.89 16.85
N VAL A 8 -13.82 5.98 16.17
CA VAL A 8 -12.79 6.02 15.10
C VAL A 8 -11.38 6.27 15.61
N PHE A 9 -11.22 6.89 16.78
CA PHE A 9 -9.90 7.19 17.34
C PHE A 9 -9.55 6.38 18.60
N GLU A 10 -10.48 5.59 19.15
CA GLU A 10 -10.19 4.65 20.23
C GLU A 10 -9.10 3.66 19.80
N SER A 11 -8.00 3.60 20.54
CA SER A 11 -6.91 2.67 20.23
C SER A 11 -7.28 1.26 20.72
N SER A 12 -7.18 0.26 19.84
CA SER A 12 -7.27 -1.15 20.25
C SER A 12 -6.02 -1.48 21.09
N THR A 13 -6.19 -1.78 22.38
CA THR A 13 -5.10 -2.31 23.20
C THR A 13 -4.65 -3.65 22.61
N PRO A 14 -3.34 -3.88 22.36
CA PRO A 14 -2.88 -5.15 21.82
C PRO A 14 -3.17 -6.28 22.81
N THR A 15 -4.01 -7.23 22.41
CA THR A 15 -4.30 -8.44 23.20
C THR A 15 -3.05 -9.32 23.23
N ALA A 16 -2.58 -9.66 24.43
CA ALA A 16 -1.35 -10.43 24.61
C ALA A 16 -1.47 -11.90 24.14
N ALA A 17 -0.36 -12.37 23.55
CA ALA A 17 0.12 -13.74 23.41
C ALA A 17 -0.66 -14.70 22.49
N SER A 18 -0.28 -14.70 21.20
CA SER A 18 -0.35 -15.87 20.31
C SER A 18 1.09 -16.21 19.85
N PRO A 19 1.48 -17.50 19.73
CA PRO A 19 2.87 -17.92 19.53
C PRO A 19 3.46 -17.57 18.15
N LEU A 20 2.68 -16.96 17.27
CA LEU A 20 3.13 -16.21 16.10
C LEU A 20 2.51 -14.81 16.25
N PRO A 21 3.28 -13.72 16.35
CA PRO A 21 2.70 -12.41 16.58
C PRO A 21 2.14 -11.90 15.25
N ILE A 22 1.00 -12.44 14.81
CA ILE A 22 0.20 -11.80 13.77
C ILE A 22 -0.31 -10.50 14.38
N SER A 23 0.42 -9.41 14.17
CA SER A 23 -0.03 -8.08 14.55
C SER A 23 -1.17 -7.70 13.61
N THR A 24 -2.28 -7.26 14.18
CA THR A 24 -3.41 -6.71 13.44
C THR A 24 -3.63 -5.27 13.85
N SER A 25 -3.87 -4.38 12.89
CA SER A 25 -4.18 -2.97 13.14
C SER A 25 -5.57 -2.60 12.61
N THR A 26 -6.29 -1.79 13.40
CA THR A 26 -7.57 -1.19 13.01
C THR A 26 -7.43 0.32 13.11
N THR A 27 -7.27 0.94 11.95
CA THR A 27 -6.89 2.35 11.84
C THR A 27 -8.10 3.28 11.78
N ALA A 28 -7.88 4.58 11.99
CA ALA A 28 -8.93 5.59 11.79
C ALA A 28 -9.50 5.54 10.37
N PHE A 29 -8.64 5.38 9.36
CA PHE A 29 -9.03 5.20 7.97
C PHE A 29 -9.95 3.99 7.75
N GLN A 30 -9.63 2.82 8.32
CA GLN A 30 -10.45 1.62 8.13
C GLN A 30 -11.83 1.78 8.74
N ARG A 31 -11.92 2.37 9.93
CA ARG A 31 -13.19 2.62 10.60
C ARG A 31 -14.03 3.64 9.85
N LEU A 32 -13.38 4.67 9.31
CA LEU A 32 -14.00 5.65 8.43
C LEU A 32 -14.60 4.98 7.19
N ALA A 33 -13.77 4.25 6.41
CA ALA A 33 -14.20 3.58 5.20
C ALA A 33 -15.38 2.63 5.46
N LEU A 34 -15.31 1.85 6.54
CA LEU A 34 -16.39 0.94 6.94
C LEU A 34 -17.69 1.69 7.30
N ALA A 35 -17.59 2.83 7.99
CA ALA A 35 -18.76 3.62 8.39
C ALA A 35 -19.48 4.29 7.20
N VAL A 36 -18.76 4.49 6.08
CA VAL A 36 -19.28 5.22 4.91
C VAL A 36 -19.43 4.36 3.64
N GLN A 37 -19.09 3.07 3.68
CA GLN A 37 -19.14 2.12 2.55
C GLN A 37 -20.51 1.95 1.85
N HIS A 38 -21.59 2.43 2.46
CA HIS A 38 -22.95 2.37 1.90
C HIS A 38 -23.54 3.76 1.66
N ARG A 39 -22.69 4.79 1.73
CA ARG A 39 -23.07 6.17 1.47
C ARG A 39 -22.63 6.54 0.07
N SER A 40 -23.33 7.50 -0.51
CA SER A 40 -22.94 8.15 -1.75
C SER A 40 -23.13 9.65 -1.59
N THR A 41 -22.44 10.43 -2.43
CA THR A 41 -22.63 11.86 -2.56
C THR A 41 -23.04 12.18 -3.98
N SER A 42 -23.93 13.16 -4.18
CA SER A 42 -24.24 13.70 -5.50
C SER A 42 -23.13 14.58 -6.05
N LYS A 43 -22.19 15.00 -5.19
CA LYS A 43 -21.09 15.90 -5.50
C LYS A 43 -19.77 15.32 -4.96
N PRO A 44 -19.03 14.53 -5.75
CA PRO A 44 -17.81 13.85 -5.32
C PRO A 44 -16.76 14.79 -4.71
N GLU A 45 -16.64 16.01 -5.23
CA GLU A 45 -15.68 17.03 -4.77
C GLU A 45 -15.93 17.56 -3.34
N ASP A 46 -17.13 17.31 -2.80
CA ASP A 46 -17.48 17.64 -1.42
C ASP A 46 -17.30 16.44 -0.47
N GLU A 47 -16.94 15.26 -0.97
CA GLU A 47 -16.75 14.06 -0.16
C GLU A 47 -15.81 14.30 1.02
N PRO A 48 -14.59 14.86 0.86
CA PRO A 48 -13.68 15.05 1.99
C PRO A 48 -14.25 15.98 3.07
N VAL A 49 -15.05 16.99 2.66
CA VAL A 49 -15.72 17.93 3.58
C VAL A 49 -16.82 17.21 4.36
N ILE A 50 -17.67 16.43 3.68
CA ILE A 50 -18.74 15.65 4.31
C ILE A 50 -18.16 14.67 5.32
N LEU A 51 -17.08 13.97 4.96
CA LEU A 51 -16.39 13.07 5.87
C LEU A 51 -15.85 13.84 7.06
N ALA A 52 -15.10 14.92 6.86
CA ALA A 52 -14.54 15.69 7.97
C ALA A 52 -15.61 16.23 8.94
N ILE A 53 -16.75 16.72 8.44
CA ILE A 53 -17.90 17.13 9.27
C ILE A 53 -18.44 15.93 10.07
N THR A 54 -18.63 14.79 9.41
CA THR A 54 -19.16 13.56 10.02
C THR A 54 -18.28 13.07 11.18
N PHE A 55 -16.97 13.30 11.10
CA PHE A 55 -15.99 12.86 12.10
C PHE A 55 -15.52 13.95 13.07
N GLY A 56 -16.07 15.17 12.97
CA GLY A 56 -15.68 16.29 13.82
C GLY A 56 -14.22 16.71 13.64
N LEU A 57 -13.67 16.55 12.43
CA LEU A 57 -12.30 16.93 12.10
C LEU A 57 -12.22 18.44 11.78
N PRO A 58 -11.04 19.07 12.00
CA PRO A 58 -10.84 20.48 11.64
C PRO A 58 -11.07 20.72 10.15
N LEU A 59 -12.06 21.55 9.81
CA LEU A 59 -12.44 21.78 8.41
C LEU A 59 -11.55 22.77 7.68
N ARG A 60 -10.87 23.67 8.40
CA ARG A 60 -10.18 24.81 7.80
C ARG A 60 -9.18 24.39 6.72
N THR A 61 -8.33 23.41 7.04
CA THR A 61 -7.32 22.89 6.11
C THR A 61 -7.92 22.20 4.88
N ILE A 62 -9.09 21.58 5.03
CA ILE A 62 -9.81 20.96 3.92
C ILE A 62 -10.49 22.03 3.06
N LEU A 63 -11.14 23.03 3.67
CA LEU A 63 -11.82 24.09 2.93
C LEU A 63 -10.85 24.99 2.16
N ASP A 64 -9.65 25.20 2.70
CA ASP A 64 -8.59 26.01 2.08
C ASP A 64 -7.92 25.28 0.89
N ALA A 65 -8.16 23.98 0.69
CA ALA A 65 -7.59 23.21 -0.41
C ALA A 65 -8.32 23.43 -1.75
N SER A 66 -7.54 23.51 -2.83
CA SER A 66 -7.95 23.97 -4.17
C SER A 66 -8.91 23.05 -4.91
N ASP A 67 -8.75 21.74 -4.74
CA ASP A 67 -9.43 20.72 -5.54
C ASP A 67 -9.71 19.46 -4.71
N HIS A 68 -10.44 18.51 -5.31
CA HIS A 68 -10.86 17.26 -4.66
C HIS A 68 -9.70 16.45 -4.10
N ASP A 69 -8.67 16.22 -4.90
CA ASP A 69 -7.51 15.42 -4.52
C ASP A 69 -6.73 16.14 -3.40
N ALA A 70 -6.66 17.47 -3.46
CA ALA A 70 -6.03 18.27 -2.43
C ALA A 70 -6.77 18.22 -1.08
N ARG A 71 -8.11 18.27 -1.13
CA ARG A 71 -9.00 18.12 0.02
C ARG A 71 -8.90 16.73 0.63
N LEU A 72 -8.84 15.71 -0.21
CA LEU A 72 -8.69 14.32 0.22
C LEU A 72 -7.33 14.09 0.87
N GLY A 73 -6.25 14.62 0.30
CA GLY A 73 -4.93 14.61 0.93
C GLY A 73 -4.96 15.25 2.33
N ALA A 74 -5.57 16.44 2.46
CA ALA A 74 -5.73 17.10 3.76
C ALA A 74 -6.53 16.26 4.77
N LEU A 75 -7.59 15.58 4.33
CA LEU A 75 -8.34 14.63 5.16
C LEU A 75 -7.46 13.45 5.62
N LEU A 76 -6.67 12.86 4.72
CA LEU A 76 -5.79 11.72 5.03
C LEU A 76 -4.70 12.12 6.04
N VAL A 77 -4.13 13.32 5.91
CA VAL A 77 -3.17 13.86 6.88
C VAL A 77 -3.80 14.06 8.25
N LEU A 78 -5.06 14.54 8.31
CA LEU A 78 -5.79 14.69 9.58
C LEU A 78 -6.10 13.33 10.24
N LEU A 79 -6.35 12.29 9.44
CA LEU A 79 -6.55 10.93 9.95
C LEU A 79 -5.24 10.37 10.51
N ARG A 80 -4.12 10.63 9.82
CA ARG A 80 -2.74 10.20 10.13
C ARG A 80 -2.51 8.68 10.17
N ASP A 81 -3.39 7.93 10.81
CA ASP A 81 -3.34 6.49 10.98
C ASP A 81 -4.09 5.78 9.85
N VAL A 82 -3.33 5.10 8.99
CA VAL A 82 -3.77 4.50 7.71
C VAL A 82 -3.35 3.03 7.70
N PRO A 83 -4.18 2.10 7.18
CA PRO A 83 -3.75 0.72 7.11
C PRO A 83 -2.59 0.60 6.13
N ALA A 84 -1.49 -0.03 6.54
CA ALA A 84 -0.36 -0.28 5.67
C ALA A 84 -0.80 -1.07 4.41
N ASP A 85 -1.80 -1.94 4.53
CA ASP A 85 -2.28 -2.73 3.40
C ASP A 85 -2.97 -1.92 2.27
N VAL A 86 -3.22 -0.62 2.45
CA VAL A 86 -3.89 0.23 1.45
C VAL A 86 -3.18 0.24 0.08
N VAL A 87 -1.85 0.10 0.09
CA VAL A 87 -1.03 0.09 -1.13
C VAL A 87 -1.27 -1.17 -1.98
N PHE A 88 -1.74 -2.26 -1.37
CA PHE A 88 -2.00 -3.53 -2.04
C PHE A 88 -3.42 -3.67 -2.60
N ALA A 89 -4.26 -2.64 -2.50
CA ALA A 89 -5.61 -2.63 -3.07
C ALA A 89 -5.62 -2.54 -4.61
N GLY A 90 -4.69 -3.19 -5.31
CA GLY A 90 -4.51 -3.14 -6.76
C GLY A 90 -5.69 -3.68 -7.57
N ALA A 91 -6.46 -4.61 -6.98
CA ALA A 91 -7.70 -5.13 -7.56
C ALA A 91 -8.85 -4.13 -7.58
N TRP A 92 -8.70 -2.99 -6.91
CA TRP A 92 -9.78 -2.03 -6.78
C TRP A 92 -9.98 -1.29 -8.11
N PRO A 93 -11.19 -1.34 -8.70
CA PRO A 93 -11.48 -0.70 -9.98
C PRO A 93 -11.64 0.83 -9.87
N GLY A 94 -11.50 1.42 -8.68
CA GLY A 94 -11.66 2.86 -8.49
C GLY A 94 -10.41 3.65 -8.82
N GLU A 95 -10.61 4.94 -9.08
CA GLU A 95 -9.53 5.86 -9.41
C GLU A 95 -8.66 6.14 -8.18
N ARG A 96 -7.35 6.24 -8.38
CA ARG A 96 -6.40 6.72 -7.36
C ARG A 96 -6.24 8.23 -7.45
N CYS A 97 -5.81 8.84 -6.34
CA CYS A 97 -5.48 10.26 -6.32
C CYS A 97 -4.36 10.56 -7.32
N ALA A 98 -4.44 11.67 -8.05
CA ALA A 98 -3.40 12.10 -8.99
C ALA A 98 -2.30 12.92 -8.30
N ARG A 99 -2.61 13.50 -7.13
CA ARG A 99 -1.71 14.36 -6.36
C ARG A 99 -0.49 13.56 -5.87
N ALA A 100 0.70 14.11 -6.09
CA ALA A 100 1.96 13.55 -5.58
C ALA A 100 1.93 13.44 -4.04
N GLY A 101 2.51 12.36 -3.50
CA GLY A 101 2.44 12.02 -2.08
C GLY A 101 1.23 11.17 -1.71
N PHE A 102 0.17 11.22 -2.53
CA PHE A 102 -1.10 10.55 -2.24
C PHE A 102 -1.52 9.57 -3.35
N ARG A 103 -0.67 9.25 -4.33
CA ARG A 103 -1.06 8.37 -5.47
C ARG A 103 -1.35 6.92 -5.05
N TRP A 104 -0.90 6.54 -3.87
CA TRP A 104 -1.26 5.28 -3.23
C TRP A 104 -2.72 5.26 -2.70
N ALA A 105 -3.34 6.42 -2.51
CA ALA A 105 -4.66 6.53 -1.88
C ALA A 105 -5.79 6.41 -2.91
N PRO A 106 -6.94 5.83 -2.52
CA PRO A 106 -8.13 5.88 -3.35
C PRO A 106 -8.61 7.33 -3.49
N ARG A 107 -9.17 7.69 -4.66
CA ARG A 107 -9.78 9.00 -4.90
C ARG A 107 -11.15 9.16 -4.24
N SER A 108 -11.72 8.08 -3.70
CA SER A 108 -12.97 8.09 -2.93
C SER A 108 -12.98 6.97 -1.89
N LEU A 109 -13.41 7.28 -0.67
CA LEU A 109 -13.65 6.36 0.43
C LEU A 109 -15.07 5.79 0.44
N LEU A 110 -16.03 6.47 -0.19
CA LEU A 110 -17.45 6.06 -0.24
C LEU A 110 -17.69 4.76 -1.04
N GLY A 111 -16.81 4.47 -2.00
CA GLY A 111 -16.83 3.24 -2.81
C GLY A 111 -15.52 2.44 -2.72
N PHE A 112 -14.67 2.77 -1.74
CA PHE A 112 -13.48 1.96 -1.45
C PHE A 112 -13.96 0.54 -1.14
N PRO A 113 -13.31 -0.49 -1.72
CA PRO A 113 -13.95 -1.79 -1.87
C PRO A 113 -14.40 -2.27 -0.50
N ARG A 114 -15.52 -3.01 -0.49
CA ARG A 114 -15.90 -3.84 0.65
C ARG A 114 -14.69 -4.71 0.93
N ILE A 115 -13.83 -4.27 1.86
CA ILE A 115 -12.78 -5.11 2.36
C ILE A 115 -13.57 -6.19 3.09
N GLU A 116 -13.90 -7.28 2.38
CA GLU A 116 -14.35 -8.54 2.97
C GLU A 116 -13.50 -8.73 4.22
N PRO A 117 -14.13 -9.01 5.37
CA PRO A 117 -13.66 -8.63 6.70
C PRO A 117 -12.15 -8.86 6.91
N ARG A 118 -11.35 -7.89 6.46
CA ARG A 118 -9.96 -7.62 6.84
C ARG A 118 -9.96 -6.25 7.50
N ALA A 119 -10.92 -6.07 8.42
CA ALA A 119 -10.99 -4.95 9.38
C ALA A 119 -9.70 -4.82 10.23
N THR A 120 -8.83 -5.81 10.10
CA THR A 120 -7.46 -5.89 10.53
C THR A 120 -6.55 -5.82 9.30
N ALA A 121 -5.79 -4.73 9.17
CA ALA A 121 -4.58 -4.79 8.35
C ALA A 121 -3.59 -5.69 9.08
N PHE A 122 -2.86 -6.53 8.35
CA PHE A 122 -1.85 -7.37 8.97
C PHE A 122 -0.55 -6.57 9.03
N GLY A 123 0.03 -6.45 10.22
CA GLY A 123 1.20 -5.62 10.48
C GLY A 123 0.85 -4.26 11.11
N PRO A 124 1.90 -3.48 11.43
CA PRO A 124 1.74 -2.16 12.02
C PRO A 124 0.97 -1.22 11.07
N GLY A 125 0.23 -0.26 11.64
CA GLY A 125 -0.36 0.82 10.86
C GLY A 125 0.72 1.65 10.16
N ALA A 126 0.32 2.32 9.09
CA ALA A 126 1.13 3.30 8.39
C ALA A 126 0.78 4.71 8.84
N VAL A 127 1.74 5.62 8.73
CA VAL A 127 1.57 7.03 9.07
C VAL A 127 1.48 7.83 7.78
N CYS A 128 0.42 8.62 7.65
CA CYS A 128 0.22 9.55 6.56
C CYS A 128 0.56 10.97 7.01
N ASP A 129 1.36 11.68 6.23
CA ASP A 129 1.67 13.09 6.39
C ASP A 129 1.60 13.86 5.06
N GLU A 130 2.12 15.09 5.03
CA GLU A 130 2.08 15.95 3.84
C GLU A 130 2.95 15.43 2.68
N LEU A 131 3.93 14.57 2.96
CA LEU A 131 4.85 13.98 1.99
C LEU A 131 4.35 12.64 1.47
N GLY A 132 3.57 11.90 2.26
CA GLY A 132 2.85 10.74 1.78
C GLY A 132 2.64 9.68 2.86
N LEU A 133 2.75 8.41 2.47
CA LEU A 133 2.53 7.27 3.36
C LEU A 133 3.86 6.66 3.79
N HIS A 134 4.09 6.61 5.09
CA HIS A 134 5.22 5.94 5.71
C HIS A 134 4.77 4.61 6.29
N ALA A 135 5.34 3.53 5.78
CA ALA A 135 4.95 2.19 6.16
C ALA A 135 6.15 1.23 6.22
N CYS A 136 5.97 0.11 6.92
CA CYS A 136 7.00 -0.90 7.09
C CYS A 136 6.55 -2.23 6.51
N TYR A 137 7.31 -2.77 5.56
CA TYR A 137 7.07 -4.09 4.97
C TYR A 137 8.39 -4.74 4.56
N GLN A 138 8.39 -6.06 4.46
CA GLN A 138 9.40 -6.75 3.66
C GLN A 138 9.17 -6.47 2.18
N GLY A 139 10.25 -6.36 1.42
CA GLY A 139 10.19 -6.37 -0.03
C GLY A 139 11.44 -6.96 -0.66
N LEU A 140 11.44 -6.98 -1.98
CA LEU A 140 12.59 -7.39 -2.79
C LEU A 140 13.00 -6.20 -3.67
N LEU A 141 14.20 -5.67 -3.43
CA LEU A 141 14.79 -4.63 -4.27
C LEU A 141 15.36 -5.30 -5.51
N LEU A 142 14.82 -5.00 -6.69
CA LEU A 142 15.24 -5.60 -7.94
C LEU A 142 16.33 -4.75 -8.60
N ASP A 143 17.42 -5.40 -8.99
CA ASP A 143 18.43 -4.79 -9.84
C ASP A 143 18.18 -5.21 -11.28
N THR A 144 17.57 -4.33 -12.08
CA THR A 144 17.34 -4.61 -13.51
C THR A 144 18.25 -3.77 -14.43
N SER A 145 19.30 -3.17 -13.87
CA SER A 145 20.28 -2.33 -14.58
C SER A 145 21.02 -3.03 -15.73
N ALA A 146 20.97 -4.37 -15.78
CA ALA A 146 21.55 -5.16 -16.85
C ALA A 146 20.82 -5.07 -18.22
N GLY A 147 19.77 -4.24 -18.37
CA GLY A 147 18.88 -4.31 -19.54
C GLY A 147 18.40 -3.02 -20.21
N GLY A 148 18.69 -1.83 -19.66
CA GLY A 148 18.33 -0.52 -20.26
C GLY A 148 16.83 -0.36 -20.60
N GLY A 149 16.06 0.24 -19.69
CA GLY A 149 14.61 0.46 -19.85
C GLY A 149 13.75 -0.58 -19.13
N GLY A 150 12.55 -0.15 -18.68
CA GLY A 150 11.60 -1.01 -17.98
C GLY A 150 11.23 -2.27 -18.78
N ARG A 151 11.13 -3.41 -18.10
CA ARG A 151 10.81 -4.70 -18.71
C ARG A 151 9.32 -4.96 -18.63
N VAL A 152 8.68 -5.17 -19.78
CA VAL A 152 7.33 -5.75 -19.83
C VAL A 152 7.48 -7.27 -19.76
N LEU A 153 6.99 -7.86 -18.67
CA LEU A 153 6.96 -9.30 -18.49
C LEU A 153 5.67 -9.84 -19.10
N THR A 154 5.74 -10.26 -20.37
CA THR A 154 4.59 -10.69 -21.19
C THR A 154 4.19 -12.16 -20.99
N GLY A 155 4.39 -12.72 -19.79
CA GLY A 155 4.09 -14.12 -19.46
C GLY A 155 3.03 -14.26 -18.39
N GLU A 156 2.42 -15.45 -18.30
CA GLU A 156 1.48 -15.79 -17.22
C GLU A 156 2.16 -15.77 -15.86
N ARG A 157 3.47 -16.07 -15.81
CA ARG A 157 4.28 -16.07 -14.60
C ARG A 157 5.70 -15.59 -14.87
N TRP A 158 6.38 -15.18 -13.81
CA TRP A 158 7.79 -14.80 -13.81
C TRP A 158 8.38 -15.04 -12.42
N TYR A 159 9.71 -15.09 -12.34
CA TYR A 159 10.42 -15.37 -11.09
C TYR A 159 11.27 -14.19 -10.66
N ALA A 160 11.44 -14.05 -9.34
CA ALA A 160 12.53 -13.27 -8.78
C ALA A 160 13.37 -14.13 -7.84
N VAL A 161 14.66 -13.84 -7.74
CA VAL A 161 15.61 -14.57 -6.89
C VAL A 161 16.30 -13.59 -5.96
N ASP A 162 16.25 -13.88 -4.67
CA ASP A 162 17.10 -13.20 -3.70
C ASP A 162 18.54 -13.69 -3.85
N GLU A 163 19.44 -12.81 -4.26
CA GLU A 163 20.84 -13.13 -4.54
C GLU A 163 21.58 -13.65 -3.31
N MET A 164 21.18 -13.21 -2.12
CA MET A 164 21.87 -13.56 -0.88
C MET A 164 21.52 -14.97 -0.40
N SER A 165 20.23 -15.31 -0.37
CA SER A 165 19.77 -16.63 0.10
C SER A 165 19.59 -17.67 -1.01
N GLY A 166 19.52 -17.24 -2.27
CA GLY A 166 19.10 -18.07 -3.40
C GLY A 166 17.61 -18.42 -3.39
N MET A 167 16.82 -17.83 -2.48
CA MET A 167 15.37 -18.06 -2.41
C MET A 167 14.69 -17.51 -3.65
N LYS A 168 13.79 -18.32 -4.22
CA LYS A 168 13.04 -17.97 -5.43
C LYS A 168 11.61 -17.63 -5.07
N TYR A 169 11.03 -16.71 -5.82
CA TYR A 169 9.66 -16.24 -5.69
C TYR A 169 9.00 -16.31 -7.06
N GLU A 170 7.81 -16.92 -7.13
CA GLU A 170 7.00 -16.99 -8.35
C GLU A 170 5.88 -15.94 -8.28
N PHE A 171 5.72 -15.17 -9.34
CA PHE A 171 4.71 -14.14 -9.46
C PHE A 171 3.82 -14.33 -10.67
N ARG A 172 2.56 -13.90 -10.57
CA ARG A 172 1.60 -13.77 -11.67
C ARG A 172 1.10 -12.33 -11.79
N PRO A 173 0.89 -11.79 -13.00
CA PRO A 173 0.25 -10.48 -13.17
C PRO A 173 -1.17 -10.45 -12.58
N HIS A 174 -1.62 -9.29 -12.11
CA HIS A 174 -2.96 -9.12 -11.54
C HIS A 174 -4.08 -8.97 -12.61
N GLY A 175 -3.76 -9.03 -13.91
CA GLY A 175 -4.72 -8.90 -15.00
C GLY A 175 -4.19 -9.33 -16.39
N GLU A 176 -5.05 -9.21 -17.40
CA GLU A 176 -4.73 -9.51 -18.81
C GLU A 176 -3.87 -8.39 -19.40
N GLY A 177 -2.54 -8.56 -19.37
CA GLY A 177 -1.62 -7.53 -19.87
C GLY A 177 -0.15 -7.70 -19.48
N GLY A 178 0.16 -8.69 -18.64
CA GLY A 178 1.51 -8.88 -18.11
C GLY A 178 1.81 -7.93 -16.96
N ALA A 179 3.03 -8.03 -16.41
CA ALA A 179 3.51 -7.10 -15.38
C ALA A 179 4.53 -6.14 -16.00
N VAL A 180 4.33 -4.83 -15.79
CA VAL A 180 5.35 -3.84 -16.13
C VAL A 180 6.28 -3.67 -14.94
N VAL A 181 7.55 -4.00 -15.12
CA VAL A 181 8.57 -3.92 -14.08
C VAL A 181 9.55 -2.79 -14.45
N PRO A 182 9.56 -1.67 -13.70
CA PRO A 182 10.49 -0.57 -13.94
C PRO A 182 11.96 -0.98 -13.81
N GLU A 183 12.85 -0.17 -14.37
CA GLU A 183 14.30 -0.44 -14.33
C GLU A 183 14.86 -0.47 -12.90
N ARG A 184 14.41 0.47 -12.06
CA ARG A 184 14.67 0.49 -10.63
C ARG A 184 13.36 0.28 -9.90
N CYS A 185 13.16 -0.92 -9.36
CA CYS A 185 11.89 -1.25 -8.73
C CYS A 185 12.05 -2.11 -7.48
N ALA A 186 11.01 -2.07 -6.66
CA ALA A 186 10.85 -2.92 -5.50
C ALA A 186 9.55 -3.70 -5.64
N LEU A 187 9.57 -4.95 -5.19
CA LEU A 187 8.37 -5.74 -4.95
C LEU A 187 8.06 -5.64 -3.46
N LEU A 188 6.98 -4.95 -3.10
CA LEU A 188 6.56 -4.83 -1.71
C LEU A 188 5.65 -6.00 -1.36
N PHE A 189 5.98 -6.73 -0.31
CA PHE A 189 5.19 -7.88 0.12
C PHE A 189 4.20 -7.47 1.18
N ARG A 190 2.96 -7.91 0.99
CA ARG A 190 1.98 -7.84 2.06
C ARG A 190 2.45 -8.65 3.26
N ALA A 191 2.26 -8.11 4.46
CA ALA A 191 2.70 -8.76 5.68
C ALA A 191 2.07 -10.16 5.85
N TYR A 192 2.86 -11.08 6.43
CA TYR A 192 2.47 -12.45 6.78
C TYR A 192 2.04 -13.34 5.60
N GLY A 193 2.27 -12.93 4.34
CA GLY A 193 1.99 -13.76 3.17
C GLY A 193 0.51 -14.11 2.97
N ILE A 194 -0.39 -13.45 3.71
CA ILE A 194 -1.84 -13.71 3.64
C ILE A 194 -2.38 -13.10 2.35
N GLY A 195 -2.39 -13.88 1.28
CA GLY A 195 -3.12 -13.57 0.05
C GLY A 195 -2.30 -13.09 -1.13
N GLY A 196 -0.98 -13.30 -1.17
CA GLY A 196 -0.20 -13.19 -2.41
C GLY A 196 -0.09 -11.80 -3.06
N ASP A 197 -0.84 -10.79 -2.64
CA ASP A 197 -0.76 -9.46 -3.26
C ASP A 197 0.62 -8.82 -3.05
N THR A 198 1.21 -8.36 -4.13
CA THR A 198 2.52 -7.71 -4.18
C THR A 198 2.39 -6.40 -4.95
N ALA A 199 2.83 -5.30 -4.35
CA ALA A 199 2.89 -4.02 -5.07
C ALA A 199 4.21 -3.93 -5.83
N VAL A 200 4.13 -3.62 -7.12
CA VAL A 200 5.28 -3.29 -7.95
C VAL A 200 5.48 -1.79 -7.84
N ALA A 201 6.61 -1.38 -7.28
CA ALA A 201 6.89 0.02 -7.02
C ALA A 201 8.16 0.47 -7.76
N SER A 202 8.11 1.63 -8.40
CA SER A 202 9.30 2.29 -8.94
C SER A 202 10.05 2.97 -7.80
N ILE A 203 11.35 2.75 -7.70
CA ILE A 203 12.20 3.42 -6.71
C ILE A 203 12.52 4.82 -7.22
N VAL A 204 12.15 5.83 -6.44
CA VAL A 204 12.44 7.25 -6.72
C VAL A 204 13.78 7.62 -6.11
N ARG A 205 13.97 7.28 -4.83
CA ARG A 205 15.15 7.62 -4.05
C ARG A 205 15.43 6.54 -3.02
N GLU A 206 16.70 6.22 -2.83
CA GLU A 206 17.17 5.44 -1.69
C GLU A 206 17.82 6.43 -0.72
N GLY A 207 17.17 6.65 0.43
CA GLY A 207 17.70 7.50 1.48
C GLY A 207 18.73 6.74 2.30
N GLN A 208 19.99 7.18 2.25
CA GLN A 208 20.99 6.84 3.26
C GLN A 208 21.04 7.96 4.29
N GLU A 209 19.97 8.16 5.06
CA GLU A 209 20.10 8.95 6.28
C GLU A 209 20.65 8.06 7.39
N VAL A 210 21.60 8.61 8.15
CA VAL A 210 22.36 7.89 9.17
C VAL A 210 21.40 7.26 10.19
N GLY A 211 21.22 5.94 10.07
CA GLY A 211 20.46 5.12 11.00
C GLY A 211 19.08 4.66 10.53
N GLN A 212 18.59 5.08 9.36
CA GLN A 212 17.33 4.58 8.78
C GLN A 212 17.45 4.49 7.25
N ASP A 213 17.56 3.25 6.74
CA ASP A 213 17.39 2.96 5.32
C ASP A 213 15.91 3.18 4.98
N GLU A 214 15.53 4.35 4.48
CA GLU A 214 14.18 4.63 3.97
C GLU A 214 14.23 4.68 2.44
N VAL A 215 13.31 3.95 1.80
CA VAL A 215 13.23 3.90 0.34
C VAL A 215 11.95 4.59 -0.10
N GLU A 216 12.11 5.64 -0.91
CA GLU A 216 11.01 6.39 -1.51
C GLU A 216 10.58 5.73 -2.81
N VAL A 217 9.28 5.43 -2.92
CA VAL A 217 8.72 4.66 -4.02
C VAL A 217 7.39 5.21 -4.51
N ILE A 218 7.05 4.88 -5.76
CA ILE A 218 5.73 5.10 -6.35
C ILE A 218 5.18 3.74 -6.76
N VAL A 219 3.99 3.38 -6.31
CA VAL A 219 3.33 2.14 -6.75
C VAL A 219 2.87 2.31 -8.20
N VAL A 220 3.39 1.47 -9.09
CA VAL A 220 3.12 1.52 -10.54
C VAL A 220 2.32 0.32 -11.04
N GLY A 221 2.13 -0.69 -10.21
CA GLY A 221 1.33 -1.85 -10.54
C GLY A 221 1.25 -2.87 -9.42
N HIS A 222 0.60 -4.00 -9.71
CA HIS A 222 0.37 -5.07 -8.76
C HIS A 222 0.56 -6.43 -9.44
N CYS A 223 1.05 -7.39 -8.67
CA CYS A 223 1.14 -8.78 -9.05
C CYS A 223 0.76 -9.67 -7.84
N VAL A 224 0.72 -10.97 -8.07
CA VAL A 224 0.41 -11.97 -7.07
C VAL A 224 1.61 -12.90 -6.91
N MET A 225 2.25 -12.88 -5.75
CA MET A 225 3.21 -13.90 -5.32
C MET A 225 2.45 -15.22 -5.07
N VAL A 226 2.79 -16.23 -5.85
CA VAL A 226 2.12 -17.53 -5.87
C VAL A 226 2.85 -18.55 -5.00
N ALA A 227 4.18 -18.49 -4.99
CA ALA A 227 5.02 -19.44 -4.29
C ALA A 227 6.36 -18.78 -3.93
N SER A 228 7.01 -19.31 -2.89
CA SER A 228 8.39 -18.96 -2.54
C SER A 228 9.14 -20.19 -2.02
N GLY A 229 10.47 -20.19 -2.12
CA GLY A 229 11.33 -21.24 -1.59
C GLY A 229 12.22 -21.90 -2.65
N GLY A 230 12.46 -23.21 -2.50
CA GLY A 230 13.30 -24.03 -3.38
C GLY A 230 12.62 -24.39 -4.71
N LEU A 231 12.11 -23.39 -5.42
CA LEU A 231 11.35 -23.57 -6.66
C LEU A 231 12.27 -23.98 -7.82
N GLU A 232 11.75 -24.80 -8.73
CA GLU A 232 12.36 -25.00 -10.05
C GLU A 232 11.83 -23.92 -11.00
N CYS A 233 12.73 -23.15 -11.61
CA CYS A 233 12.34 -22.12 -12.57
C CYS A 233 12.08 -22.80 -13.90
N ALA A 234 10.89 -22.60 -14.48
CA ALA A 234 10.59 -23.15 -15.79
C ALA A 234 11.46 -22.50 -16.88
N ASP A 235 11.91 -23.32 -17.84
CA ASP A 235 12.75 -22.89 -18.94
C ASP A 235 12.06 -21.79 -19.76
N GLY A 236 12.83 -20.76 -20.14
CA GLY A 236 12.34 -19.64 -20.94
C GLY A 236 11.44 -18.64 -20.20
N VAL A 237 11.16 -18.84 -18.91
CA VAL A 237 10.41 -17.87 -18.09
C VAL A 237 11.36 -16.78 -17.56
N PRO A 238 10.98 -15.49 -17.59
CA PRO A 238 11.83 -14.43 -17.07
C PRO A 238 12.19 -14.62 -15.58
N ILE A 239 13.47 -14.43 -15.27
CA ILE A 239 14.01 -14.45 -13.91
C ILE A 239 14.65 -13.09 -13.63
N LEU A 240 14.21 -12.43 -12.58
CA LEU A 240 14.79 -11.20 -12.06
C LEU A 240 15.66 -11.50 -10.85
N GLN A 241 16.70 -10.71 -10.66
CA GLN A 241 17.57 -10.78 -9.49
C GLN A 241 17.31 -9.58 -8.60
N GLY A 242 17.42 -9.79 -7.30
CA GLY A 242 17.23 -8.74 -6.32
C GLY A 242 17.74 -9.13 -4.94
N ARG A 243 17.58 -8.20 -4.01
CA ARG A 243 17.98 -8.35 -2.62
C ARG A 243 16.77 -8.20 -1.71
N LEU A 244 16.55 -9.21 -0.87
CA LEU A 244 15.47 -9.19 0.12
C LEU A 244 15.78 -8.15 1.21
N THR A 245 14.80 -7.33 1.57
CA THR A 245 14.93 -6.37 2.67
C THR A 245 14.62 -7.02 4.01
N THR A 246 14.90 -6.31 5.10
CA THR A 246 14.41 -6.70 6.42
C THR A 246 12.88 -6.62 6.47
N GLY A 247 12.27 -7.33 7.42
CA GLY A 247 10.80 -7.33 7.59
C GLY A 247 10.21 -5.99 8.02
N ASP A 248 11.04 -5.11 8.58
CA ASP A 248 10.72 -3.78 9.09
C ASP A 248 11.29 -2.65 8.22
N GLN A 249 11.69 -2.96 6.98
CA GLN A 249 12.16 -1.97 6.02
C GLN A 249 11.13 -0.85 5.86
N ARG A 250 11.61 0.39 5.95
CA ARG A 250 10.77 1.58 5.85
C ARG A 250 10.62 2.02 4.41
N TRP A 251 9.40 2.35 4.06
CA TRP A 251 9.00 2.78 2.74
C TRP A 251 8.24 4.10 2.85
N HIS A 252 8.66 5.06 2.05
CA HIS A 252 7.93 6.31 1.82
C HIS A 252 7.21 6.19 0.47
N VAL A 253 5.90 6.01 0.49
CA VAL A 253 5.08 5.79 -0.70
C VAL A 253 4.39 7.09 -1.10
N THR A 254 4.57 7.50 -2.36
CA THR A 254 4.10 8.78 -2.91
C THR A 254 3.13 8.65 -4.07
#